data_AF-A0A316JSG2-F1
#
_entry.id   AF-A0A316JSG2-F1
#
_cell.length_a   1.000
_cell.length_b   1.000
_cell.length_c   1.000
_cell.angle_alpha   90.00
_cell.angle_beta   90.00
_cell.angle_gamma   90.00
#
_symmetry.space_group_name_H-M   'P 1'
#
loop_
_entity.id
_entity.type
_entity.pdbx_description
1 polymer ?
#
loop_
_entity_poly.entity_id
_entity_poly.type
_entity_poly.pdbx_seq_one_letter_code
_entity_poly.pdbx_strand_id
1 'polypeptide(L)'
;MSFDARSLERLQELGRSLPKPLPKPETSVETKRASAKRHRVETETDPQALFGELMKASQDGTVPPHLMDRLRQAEADQERKRQAAQREQLQSLQGQTNRSPGGLQAQGKPQELRPNQQRRRPANSEEQDLYVAFQQFLLEGDEES
;
A
#
# COMPACT_ATOMS: atom_id res chain seq x y z
N MET A 1 -20.34 64.35 -13.53
CA MET A 1 -20.62 64.34 -12.08
C MET A 1 -19.32 64.65 -11.37
N SER A 2 -19.19 65.84 -10.79
CA SER A 2 -17.98 66.31 -10.08
C SER A 2 -18.12 66.07 -8.58
N PHE A 3 -17.02 65.70 -7.90
CA PHE A 3 -16.98 65.56 -6.45
C PHE A 3 -16.71 66.92 -5.80
N ASP A 4 -17.58 67.37 -4.90
CA ASP A 4 -17.40 68.61 -4.13
C ASP A 4 -16.24 68.47 -3.13
N ALA A 5 -15.55 69.57 -2.81
CA ALA A 5 -14.39 69.57 -1.90
C ALA A 5 -14.67 68.93 -0.53
N ARG A 6 -15.91 69.10 -0.03
CA ARG A 6 -16.37 68.47 1.24
C ARG A 6 -16.52 66.96 1.15
N SER A 7 -16.82 66.43 -0.04
CA SER A 7 -16.92 64.98 -0.27
C SER A 7 -15.55 64.31 -0.28
N LEU A 8 -14.52 65.03 -0.74
CA LEU A 8 -13.12 64.58 -0.67
C LEU A 8 -12.60 64.53 0.77
N GLU A 9 -12.90 65.55 1.56
CA GLU A 9 -12.53 65.63 2.98
C GLU A 9 -13.17 64.48 3.78
N ARG A 10 -14.48 64.27 3.62
CA ARG A 10 -15.18 63.14 4.25
C ARG A 10 -14.66 61.77 3.82
N LEU A 11 -14.28 61.61 2.54
CA LEU A 11 -13.68 60.37 2.04
C LEU A 11 -12.30 60.12 2.64
N GLN A 12 -11.52 61.18 2.85
CA GLN A 12 -10.22 61.10 3.53
C GLN A 12 -10.37 60.78 5.02
N GLU A 13 -11.38 61.33 5.69
CA GLU A 13 -11.72 60.98 7.08
C GLU A 13 -12.11 59.51 7.22
N LEU A 14 -12.97 59.00 6.33
CA LEU A 14 -13.39 57.59 6.30
C LEU A 14 -12.24 56.64 5.90
N GLY A 15 -11.32 57.10 5.05
CA GLY A 15 -10.15 56.33 4.64
C GLY A 15 -9.04 56.22 5.70
N ARG A 16 -9.17 56.93 6.84
CA ARG A 16 -8.10 57.03 7.85
C ARG A 16 -8.36 56.32 9.17
N SER A 17 -9.53 55.73 9.39
CA SER A 17 -9.81 55.00 10.63
C SER A 17 -9.74 53.48 10.41
N LEU A 18 -8.52 52.93 10.33
CA LEU A 18 -8.34 51.49 10.57
C LEU A 18 -8.27 51.27 12.09
N PRO A 19 -9.08 50.36 12.67
CA PRO A 19 -8.92 49.99 14.08
C PRO A 19 -7.51 49.46 14.33
N LYS A 20 -7.02 49.61 15.57
CA LYS A 20 -5.68 49.15 15.97
C LYS A 20 -5.49 47.69 15.51
N PRO A 21 -4.43 47.39 14.74
CA PRO A 21 -4.19 46.02 14.31
C PRO A 21 -4.05 45.13 15.55
N LEU A 22 -4.68 43.96 15.50
CA LEU A 22 -4.52 42.95 16.54
C LEU A 22 -3.03 42.65 16.71
N PRO A 23 -2.56 42.38 17.95
CA PRO A 23 -1.21 41.91 18.16
C PRO A 23 -0.99 40.70 17.27
N LYS A 24 0.04 40.77 16.41
CA LYS A 24 0.45 39.60 15.64
C LYS A 24 0.71 38.49 16.65
N PRO A 25 0.18 37.28 16.45
CA PRO A 25 0.51 36.17 17.33
C PRO A 25 2.03 36.11 17.39
N GLU A 26 2.58 36.08 18.61
CA GLU A 26 4.00 35.86 18.85
C GLU A 26 4.41 34.72 17.92
N THR A 27 5.19 35.06 16.89
CA THR A 27 5.82 34.05 16.06
C THR A 27 6.84 33.42 16.98
N SER A 28 6.39 32.46 17.78
CA SER A 28 7.27 31.45 18.36
C SER A 28 8.17 31.03 17.21
N VAL A 29 9.45 31.32 17.38
CA VAL A 29 10.49 31.03 16.42
C VAL A 29 10.65 29.51 16.41
N GLU A 30 9.68 28.81 15.85
CA GLU A 30 9.73 27.40 15.53
C GLU A 30 10.16 27.27 14.07
N THR A 31 11.32 27.86 13.76
CA THR A 31 12.17 27.38 12.68
C THR A 31 12.82 26.07 13.11
N LYS A 32 11.99 25.03 13.31
CA LYS A 32 12.37 23.60 13.33
C LYS A 32 11.27 22.73 12.71
N ARG A 33 10.60 23.22 11.65
CA ARG A 33 9.60 22.41 10.90
C ARG A 33 10.20 21.25 10.10
N ALA A 34 11.51 21.05 10.13
CA ALA A 34 12.16 19.89 9.50
C ALA A 34 12.37 18.69 10.45
N SER A 35 12.11 18.84 11.75
CA SER A 35 12.28 17.77 12.74
C SER A 35 11.20 17.79 13.82
N ALA A 36 10.01 18.32 13.52
CA ALA A 36 8.84 18.01 14.33
C ALA A 36 8.76 16.48 14.38
N LYS A 37 8.82 15.94 15.59
CA LYS A 37 8.90 14.50 15.88
C LYS A 37 7.71 13.84 15.18
N ARG A 38 7.96 13.26 14.00
CA ARG A 38 6.88 12.66 13.18
C ARG A 38 6.11 11.70 14.06
N HIS A 39 4.79 11.75 13.97
CA HIS A 39 3.97 10.80 14.70
C HIS A 39 4.38 9.39 14.27
N ARG A 40 4.37 8.43 15.20
CA ARG A 40 4.75 7.04 14.87
C ARG A 40 3.96 6.50 13.68
N VAL A 41 2.67 6.82 13.64
CA VAL A 41 1.75 6.55 12.54
C VAL A 41 2.32 7.01 11.20
N GLU A 42 3.06 8.12 11.14
CA GLU A 42 3.66 8.65 9.92
C GLU A 42 4.96 7.95 9.50
N THR A 43 5.67 7.32 10.43
CA THR A 43 6.96 6.65 10.14
C THR A 43 6.85 5.15 10.02
N GLU A 44 5.78 4.55 10.53
CA GLU A 44 5.62 3.11 10.57
C GLU A 44 5.43 2.51 9.16
N THR A 45 6.09 1.39 8.92
CA THR A 45 6.08 0.68 7.64
C THR A 45 5.41 -0.69 7.75
N ASP A 46 5.40 -1.29 8.95
CA ASP A 46 4.68 -2.54 9.19
C ASP A 46 3.17 -2.26 9.31
N PRO A 47 2.31 -2.86 8.46
CA PRO A 47 0.86 -2.61 8.51
C PRO A 47 0.25 -2.95 9.87
N GLN A 48 0.75 -3.99 10.56
CA GLN A 48 0.23 -4.39 11.87
C GLN A 48 0.56 -3.35 12.95
N ALA A 49 1.82 -2.91 13.01
CA ALA A 49 2.23 -1.85 13.92
C ALA A 49 1.53 -0.51 13.62
N LEU A 50 1.36 -0.18 12.33
CA LEU A 50 0.67 1.04 11.88
C LEU A 50 -0.79 1.05 12.37
N PHE A 51 -1.51 -0.05 12.19
CA PHE A 51 -2.88 -0.19 12.69
C PHE A 51 -2.95 -0.04 14.22
N GLY A 52 -2.04 -0.67 14.95
CA GLY A 52 -1.97 -0.54 16.40
C GLY A 52 -1.73 0.89 16.88
N GLU A 53 -0.86 1.65 16.21
CA GLU A 53 -0.62 3.07 16.51
C GLU A 53 -1.83 3.94 16.12
N LEU A 54 -2.54 3.62 15.03
CA LEU A 54 -3.79 4.29 14.66
C LEU A 54 -4.86 4.13 15.73
N MET A 55 -5.03 2.92 16.26
CA MET A 55 -5.98 2.64 17.34
C MET A 55 -5.63 3.37 18.64
N LYS A 56 -4.34 3.57 18.94
CA LYS A 56 -3.90 4.32 20.12
C LYS A 56 -4.05 5.83 19.95
N ALA A 57 -3.84 6.33 18.73
CA ALA A 57 -3.92 7.75 18.43
C ALA A 57 -5.37 8.25 18.31
N SER A 58 -6.31 7.38 17.93
CA SER A 58 -7.72 7.72 17.79
C SER A 58 -8.52 7.31 19.03
N GLN A 59 -8.76 8.26 19.93
CA GLN A 59 -9.63 8.04 21.10
C GLN A 59 -11.10 7.87 20.67
N ASP A 60 -11.49 8.51 19.57
CA ASP A 60 -12.87 8.54 19.05
C ASP A 60 -13.14 7.46 17.99
N GLY A 61 -12.16 6.60 17.68
CA GLY A 61 -12.26 5.57 16.64
C GLY A 61 -12.35 6.10 15.19
N THR A 62 -12.34 7.42 15.00
CA THR A 62 -12.34 8.05 13.68
C THR A 62 -10.91 8.20 13.17
N VAL A 63 -10.64 7.67 11.98
CA VAL A 63 -9.31 7.71 11.35
C VAL A 63 -9.36 8.52 10.05
N PRO A 64 -8.46 9.50 9.86
CA PRO A 64 -8.36 10.24 8.60
C PRO A 64 -8.19 9.33 7.36
N PRO A 65 -8.83 9.67 6.23
CA PRO A 65 -8.88 8.79 5.05
C PRO A 65 -7.49 8.44 4.50
N HIS A 66 -6.57 9.40 4.49
CA HIS A 66 -5.20 9.18 4.00
C HIS A 66 -4.40 8.16 4.82
N LEU A 67 -4.72 7.97 6.11
CA LEU A 67 -4.06 6.97 6.95
C LEU A 67 -4.58 5.56 6.66
N MET A 68 -5.87 5.43 6.34
CA MET A 68 -6.46 4.17 5.86
C MET A 68 -5.92 3.78 4.48
N ASP A 69 -5.79 4.75 3.57
CA ASP A 69 -5.17 4.52 2.26
C ASP A 69 -3.74 4.01 2.40
N ARG A 70 -2.97 4.61 3.31
CA ARG A 70 -1.61 4.16 3.58
C ARG A 70 -1.56 2.77 4.20
N LEU A 71 -2.46 2.44 5.12
CA LEU A 71 -2.54 1.09 5.69
C LEU A 71 -2.77 0.05 4.58
N ARG A 72 -3.69 0.32 3.65
CA ARG A 72 -3.95 -0.54 2.47
C ARG A 72 -2.72 -0.68 1.58
N GLN A 73 -1.99 0.41 1.35
CA GLN A 73 -0.75 0.37 0.57
C GLN A 73 0.32 -0.49 1.24
N ALA A 74 0.52 -0.33 2.55
CA ALA A 74 1.50 -1.11 3.31
C ALA A 74 1.19 -2.62 3.29
N GLU A 75 -0.09 -2.99 3.39
CA GLU A 75 -0.55 -4.37 3.26
C GLU A 75 -0.28 -4.93 1.86
N ALA A 76 -0.69 -4.22 0.81
CA ALA A 76 -0.45 -4.63 -0.57
C ALA A 76 1.05 -4.78 -0.89
N ASP A 77 1.89 -3.89 -0.37
CA ASP A 77 3.35 -3.99 -0.52
C ASP A 77 3.92 -5.21 0.19
N GLN A 78 3.39 -5.55 1.37
CA GLN A 78 3.81 -6.74 2.12
C GLN A 78 3.41 -8.02 1.37
N GLU A 79 2.20 -8.09 0.81
CA GLU A 79 1.75 -9.22 0.00
C GLU A 79 2.62 -9.41 -1.25
N ARG A 80 2.92 -8.32 -1.97
CA ARG A 80 3.80 -8.36 -3.14
C ARG A 80 5.18 -8.89 -2.78
N LYS A 81 5.76 -8.44 -1.67
CA LYS A 81 7.05 -8.94 -1.16
C LYS A 81 7.00 -10.44 -0.84
N ARG A 82 5.92 -10.91 -0.20
CA ARG A 82 5.72 -12.34 0.09
C ARG A 82 5.61 -13.17 -1.18
N GLN A 83 4.84 -12.70 -2.17
CA GLN A 83 4.70 -13.37 -3.46
C GLN A 83 6.02 -13.42 -4.24
N ALA A 84 6.79 -12.32 -4.24
CA ALA A 84 8.11 -12.28 -4.87
C ALA A 84 9.07 -13.29 -4.22
N ALA A 85 9.14 -13.31 -2.89
CA ALA A 85 9.98 -14.26 -2.15
C ALA A 85 9.59 -15.72 -2.43
N GLN A 86 8.29 -16.04 -2.52
CA GLN A 86 7.82 -17.38 -2.89
C GLN A 86 8.23 -17.76 -4.33
N ARG A 87 8.14 -16.83 -5.28
CA ARG A 87 8.55 -17.08 -6.68
C ARG A 87 10.06 -17.28 -6.79
N GLU A 88 10.86 -16.52 -6.06
CA GLU A 88 12.32 -16.69 -6.00
C GLU A 88 12.70 -18.05 -5.39
N GLN A 89 12.03 -18.46 -4.32
CA GLN A 89 12.19 -19.79 -3.74
C GLN A 89 11.88 -20.88 -4.78
N LEU A 90 10.73 -20.83 -5.44
CA LEU A 90 10.35 -21.79 -6.50
C LEU A 90 11.38 -21.85 -7.65
N GLN A 91 11.91 -20.71 -8.10
CA GLN A 91 12.95 -20.67 -9.13
C GLN A 91 14.28 -21.26 -8.65
N SER A 92 14.68 -21.02 -7.40
CA SER A 92 15.90 -21.60 -6.84
C SER A 92 15.88 -23.13 -6.75
N LEU A 93 14.70 -23.73 -6.52
CA LEU A 93 14.53 -25.19 -6.54
C LEU A 93 14.62 -25.76 -7.97
N GLN A 94 14.19 -25.00 -9.00
CA GLN A 94 14.24 -25.43 -10.39
C GLN A 94 15.61 -25.22 -11.05
N GLY A 95 16.38 -24.22 -10.61
CA GLY A 95 17.72 -23.92 -11.13
C GLY A 95 18.83 -24.92 -10.76
N GLN A 96 18.55 -25.87 -9.85
CA GLN A 96 19.50 -26.91 -9.45
C GLN A 96 19.51 -28.14 -10.36
N THR A 97 18.51 -28.35 -11.22
CA THR A 97 18.43 -29.55 -12.08
C THR A 97 19.06 -29.37 -13.47
N ASN A 98 19.53 -28.16 -13.81
CA ASN A 98 19.94 -27.83 -15.19
C ASN A 98 21.42 -27.40 -15.34
N ARG A 99 22.33 -27.94 -14.51
CA ARG A 99 23.78 -27.88 -14.76
C ARG A 99 24.32 -29.24 -15.18
N SER A 100 23.87 -29.73 -16.34
CA SER A 100 24.62 -30.72 -17.12
C SER A 100 25.26 -30.01 -18.31
N PRO A 101 26.59 -30.05 -18.49
CA PRO A 101 27.21 -29.51 -19.69
C PRO A 101 27.08 -30.56 -20.81
N GLY A 102 26.42 -30.19 -21.91
CA GLY A 102 26.50 -30.90 -23.18
C GLY A 102 25.18 -31.42 -23.72
N GLY A 103 24.90 -31.11 -24.99
CA GLY A 103 23.88 -31.81 -25.78
C GLY A 103 23.10 -30.94 -26.77
N LEU A 104 23.68 -30.81 -27.96
CA LEU A 104 23.09 -30.64 -29.30
C LEU A 104 21.55 -30.59 -29.46
N GLN A 105 21.11 -29.55 -30.18
CA GLN A 105 19.96 -29.41 -31.11
C GLN A 105 18.79 -30.41 -31.06
N ALA A 106 17.56 -29.89 -31.09
CA ALA A 106 16.44 -30.56 -31.77
C ALA A 106 15.41 -29.56 -32.32
N GLN A 107 15.27 -29.54 -33.65
CA GLN A 107 14.13 -28.96 -34.36
C GLN A 107 12.90 -29.88 -34.25
N GLY A 108 11.72 -29.25 -34.12
CA GLY A 108 10.48 -29.56 -34.85
C GLY A 108 9.74 -30.89 -34.61
N LYS A 109 8.55 -30.82 -33.98
CA LYS A 109 7.29 -31.54 -34.33
C LYS A 109 6.13 -31.04 -33.44
N PRO A 110 4.88 -30.94 -33.96
CA PRO A 110 3.73 -30.45 -33.19
C PRO A 110 3.28 -31.51 -32.17
N GLN A 111 3.05 -31.06 -30.95
CA GLN A 111 2.83 -31.89 -29.78
C GLN A 111 1.36 -32.31 -29.67
N GLU A 112 1.07 -33.56 -30.02
CA GLU A 112 -0.17 -34.25 -29.67
C GLU A 112 -0.42 -34.15 -28.16
N LEU A 113 -1.66 -33.80 -27.79
CA LEU A 113 -2.15 -33.73 -26.41
C LEU A 113 -2.13 -35.12 -25.76
N ARG A 114 -0.97 -35.54 -25.28
CA ARG A 114 -0.85 -36.71 -24.42
C ARG A 114 -1.43 -36.37 -23.03
N PRO A 115 -2.30 -37.20 -22.43
CA PRO A 115 -2.66 -37.02 -21.04
C PRO A 115 -1.39 -37.19 -20.21
N ASN A 116 -1.04 -36.14 -19.47
CA ASN A 116 0.14 -36.09 -18.62
C ASN A 116 0.00 -37.11 -17.48
N GLN A 117 0.52 -38.33 -17.69
CA GLN A 117 0.52 -39.40 -16.68
C GLN A 117 1.59 -39.21 -15.60
N GLN A 118 2.39 -38.15 -15.65
CA GLN A 118 3.36 -37.84 -14.61
C GLN A 118 2.70 -37.00 -13.52
N ARG A 119 1.71 -37.58 -12.83
CA ARG A 119 1.30 -37.04 -11.52
C ARG A 119 2.46 -37.28 -10.57
N ARG A 120 3.14 -36.20 -10.20
CA ARG A 120 4.18 -36.22 -9.18
C ARG A 120 3.57 -36.74 -7.88
N ARG A 121 4.23 -37.69 -7.22
CA ARG A 121 3.82 -38.10 -5.87
C ARG A 121 4.06 -36.93 -4.91
N PRO A 122 3.11 -36.61 -4.03
CA PRO A 122 3.25 -35.50 -3.09
C PRO A 122 4.48 -35.71 -2.20
N ALA A 123 5.25 -34.65 -2.01
CA ALA A 123 6.54 -34.69 -1.33
C ALA A 123 6.40 -34.74 0.20
N ASN A 124 5.27 -34.27 0.74
CA ASN A 124 5.00 -34.22 2.18
C ASN A 124 3.49 -34.34 2.48
N SER A 125 3.14 -34.45 3.77
CA SER A 125 1.74 -34.58 4.24
C SER A 125 0.92 -33.33 3.93
N GLU A 126 1.51 -32.14 4.07
CA GLU A 126 0.84 -30.87 3.78
C GLU A 126 0.40 -30.80 2.31
N GLU A 127 1.24 -31.23 1.37
CA GLU A 127 0.88 -31.30 -0.05
C GLU A 127 -0.24 -32.31 -0.31
N GLN A 128 -0.30 -33.42 0.44
CA GLN A 128 -1.42 -34.37 0.38
C GLN A 128 -2.73 -33.73 0.82
N ASP A 129 -2.72 -33.02 1.94
CA ASP A 129 -3.90 -32.33 2.47
C ASP A 129 -4.39 -31.26 1.49
N LEU A 130 -3.47 -30.52 0.85
CA LEU A 130 -3.79 -29.54 -0.19
C LEU A 130 -4.42 -30.19 -1.43
N TYR A 131 -3.92 -31.35 -1.88
CA TYR A 131 -4.52 -32.09 -3.00
C TYR A 131 -5.90 -32.64 -2.67
N VAL A 132 -6.15 -33.01 -1.41
CA VAL A 132 -7.48 -33.46 -0.94
C VAL A 132 -8.45 -32.28 -0.89
N ALA A 133 -8.04 -31.16 -0.28
CA ALA A 133 -8.86 -29.95 -0.21
C ALA A 133 -9.23 -29.43 -1.60
N PHE A 134 -8.28 -29.41 -2.54
CA PHE A 134 -8.53 -28.99 -3.93
C PHE A 134 -9.49 -29.93 -4.67
N GLN A 135 -9.38 -31.25 -4.45
CA GLN A 135 -10.33 -32.21 -5.01
C GLN A 135 -11.74 -31.98 -4.45
N GLN A 136 -11.87 -31.77 -3.14
CA GLN A 136 -13.15 -31.48 -2.51
C GLN A 136 -13.79 -30.19 -3.07
N PHE A 137 -12.99 -29.13 -3.26
CA PHE A 137 -13.46 -27.87 -3.85
C PHE A 137 -14.02 -28.03 -5.27
N LEU A 138 -13.39 -28.87 -6.10
CA LEU A 138 -13.88 -29.15 -7.45
C LEU A 138 -15.21 -29.91 -7.46
N LEU A 139 -15.44 -30.79 -6.48
CA LEU A 139 -16.68 -31.56 -6.38
C LEU A 139 -17.82 -30.73 -5.79
N GLU A 140 -17.53 -29.82 -4.85
CA GLU A 140 -18.54 -28.96 -4.20
C GLU A 140 -19.06 -27.86 -5.14
N GLY A 141 -18.27 -27.43 -6.13
CA GLY A 141 -18.68 -26.42 -7.11
C GLY A 141 -19.69 -26.88 -8.18
N ASP A 142 -19.95 -28.18 -8.32
CA ASP A 142 -20.89 -28.75 -9.29
C ASP A 142 -22.30 -28.99 -8.72
N GLU A 143 -22.54 -28.75 -7.42
CA GLU A 143 -23.86 -28.95 -6.78
C GLU A 143 -24.78 -27.70 -6.84
N GLU A 144 -24.36 -26.62 -7.50
CA GLU A 144 -25.17 -25.40 -7.69
C GLU A 144 -25.52 -25.20 -9.17
N SER A 145 -26.53 -25.93 -9.67
CA SER A 145 -27.21 -25.67 -10.96
C SER A 145 -28.65 -26.15 -10.95
#